data_AF-A0A2V7B7M6-F1
#
_entry.id   AF-A0A2V7B7M6-F1
#
_cell.length_a   1.000
_cell.length_b   1.000
_cell.length_c   1.000
_cell.angle_alpha   90.00
_cell.angle_beta   90.00
_cell.angle_gamma   90.00
#
_symmetry.space_group_name_H-M   'P 1'
#
loop_
_entity.id
_entity.type
_entity.pdbx_description
1 polymer ?
#
loop_
_entity_poly.entity_id
_entity_poly.type
_entity_poly.pdbx_seq_one_letter_code
_entity_poly.pdbx_strand_id
1 'polypeptide(L)'
;MTTSAPRVVLLRHEGEVYTPVMAGARVLELAELAALAAAPGDRPDVARWFCCVLLDEMELEGGWRHDLASLATSRCRVTRLPLVLGDSGLRIGDVETIVRHPPEAVPGVVGSCLVATGRFGTTKLAEIAWTAVQAGILRGVCIELDAEETEPGLRALSTLRAVRLGDLESGHVPGARVLASWEEPAFAEGRVARGA
;
A
#
# COMPACT_ATOMS: atom_id res chain seq x y z
N MET A 1 15.13 -15.42 -28.32
CA MET A 1 15.26 -15.07 -26.89
C MET A 1 13.89 -14.62 -26.41
N THR A 2 13.22 -15.39 -25.57
CA THR A 2 11.94 -15.00 -24.97
C THR A 2 12.22 -13.97 -23.87
N THR A 3 12.21 -12.69 -24.22
CA THR A 3 12.14 -11.62 -23.22
C THR A 3 10.76 -11.68 -22.59
N SER A 4 10.61 -12.39 -21.47
CA SER A 4 9.32 -12.46 -20.79
C SER A 4 8.98 -11.09 -20.22
N ALA A 5 7.72 -10.68 -20.36
CA ALA A 5 7.23 -9.41 -19.83
C ALA A 5 7.60 -9.22 -18.34
N PRO A 6 7.99 -7.99 -17.93
CA PRO A 6 8.26 -7.69 -16.53
C PRO A 6 7.09 -8.00 -15.61
N ARG A 7 7.35 -8.56 -14.43
CA ARG A 7 6.34 -8.87 -13.42
C ARG A 7 6.92 -8.81 -12.01
N VAL A 8 6.09 -8.48 -11.03
CA VAL A 8 6.45 -8.73 -9.62
C VAL A 8 6.36 -10.23 -9.36
N VAL A 9 7.34 -10.78 -8.65
CA VAL A 9 7.31 -12.17 -8.17
C VAL A 9 7.47 -12.19 -6.66
N LEU A 10 7.03 -13.26 -6.01
CA LEU A 10 7.34 -13.53 -4.61
C LEU A 10 8.58 -14.44 -4.56
N LEU A 11 9.67 -13.96 -4.01
CA LEU A 11 10.86 -14.74 -3.72
C LEU A 11 10.96 -14.97 -2.22
N ARG A 12 11.47 -16.14 -1.84
CA ARG A 12 11.86 -16.43 -0.45
C ARG A 12 13.35 -16.72 -0.44
N HIS A 13 14.10 -15.97 0.34
CA HIS A 13 15.54 -16.14 0.46
C HIS A 13 15.93 -15.95 1.93
N GLU A 14 16.65 -16.93 2.48
CA GLU A 14 17.11 -16.94 3.88
C GLU A 14 16.01 -16.73 4.95
N GLY A 15 14.76 -17.10 4.62
CA GLY A 15 13.62 -16.94 5.52
C GLY A 15 12.88 -15.61 5.35
N GLU A 16 13.46 -14.67 4.61
CA GLU A 16 12.84 -13.41 4.23
C GLU A 16 12.05 -13.57 2.92
N VAL A 17 10.90 -12.92 2.85
CA VAL A 17 10.11 -12.78 1.63
C VAL A 17 10.61 -11.52 0.91
N TYR A 18 10.60 -11.52 -0.43
CA TYR A 18 10.91 -10.34 -1.25
C TYR A 18 9.93 -10.28 -2.42
N THR A 19 9.57 -9.06 -2.84
CA THR A 19 8.72 -8.84 -4.03
C THR A 19 9.43 -8.05 -5.14
N PRO A 20 10.52 -8.57 -5.75
CA PRO A 20 11.20 -7.85 -6.82
C PRO A 20 10.40 -7.86 -8.12
N VAL A 21 10.67 -6.87 -8.98
CA VAL A 21 10.23 -6.89 -10.38
C VAL A 21 11.27 -7.63 -11.21
N MET A 22 10.84 -8.66 -11.94
CA MET A 22 11.69 -9.53 -12.73
C MET A 22 11.36 -9.42 -14.22
N ALA A 23 12.37 -9.49 -15.08
CA ALA A 23 12.23 -9.82 -16.49
C ALA A 23 12.93 -11.15 -16.78
N GLY A 24 12.15 -12.20 -17.01
CA GLY A 24 12.66 -13.56 -17.11
C GLY A 24 13.09 -14.07 -15.75
N ALA A 25 14.35 -14.50 -15.65
CA ALA A 25 14.97 -14.96 -14.40
C ALA A 25 15.83 -13.86 -13.73
N ARG A 26 15.77 -12.62 -14.22
CA ARG A 26 16.63 -11.52 -13.75
C ARG A 26 15.81 -10.45 -13.03
N VAL A 27 16.31 -9.99 -11.88
CA VAL A 27 15.80 -8.81 -11.15
C VAL A 27 16.10 -7.56 -11.97
N LEU A 28 15.11 -6.67 -12.12
CA LEU A 28 15.30 -5.39 -12.77
C LEU A 28 16.02 -4.41 -11.85
N GLU A 29 16.97 -3.67 -12.41
CA GLU A 29 17.70 -2.63 -11.70
C GLU A 29 16.87 -1.33 -11.60
N LEU A 30 17.24 -0.44 -10.68
CA LEU A 30 16.52 0.81 -10.44
C LEU A 30 16.35 1.65 -11.72
N ALA A 31 17.36 1.71 -12.59
CA ALA A 31 17.28 2.46 -13.85
C ALA A 31 16.22 1.86 -14.81
N GLU A 32 16.09 0.54 -14.83
CA GLU A 32 15.08 -0.15 -15.65
C GLU A 32 13.68 0.03 -15.06
N LEU A 33 13.56 -0.02 -13.73
CA LEU A 33 12.30 0.30 -13.04
C LEU A 33 11.88 1.75 -13.30
N ALA A 34 12.84 2.70 -13.28
CA ALA A 34 12.58 4.09 -13.58
C ALA A 34 12.13 4.29 -15.04
N ALA A 35 12.70 3.53 -15.98
CA ALA A 35 12.22 3.52 -17.37
C ALA A 35 10.77 3.01 -17.47
N LEU A 36 10.40 1.96 -16.72
CA LEU A 36 9.02 1.49 -16.64
C LEU A 36 8.08 2.49 -15.95
N ALA A 37 8.58 3.26 -14.98
CA ALA A 37 7.82 4.32 -14.32
C ALA A 37 7.58 5.53 -15.23
N ALA A 38 8.45 5.76 -16.22
CA ALA A 38 8.29 6.82 -17.20
C ALA A 38 7.49 6.40 -18.45
N ALA A 39 7.46 5.10 -18.76
CA ALA A 39 6.74 4.57 -19.92
C ALA A 39 5.23 4.50 -19.68
N PRO A 40 4.38 4.84 -20.67
CA PRO A 40 2.94 4.60 -20.58
C PRO A 40 2.66 3.09 -20.45
N GLY A 41 1.63 2.75 -19.69
CA GLY A 41 1.09 1.40 -19.62
C GLY A 41 0.37 1.00 -20.91
N ASP A 42 -0.03 -0.26 -21.00
CA ASP A 42 -0.73 -0.80 -22.17
C ASP A 42 -2.19 -0.33 -22.21
N ARG A 43 -2.78 -0.06 -21.05
CA ARG A 43 -4.15 0.44 -20.88
C ARG A 43 -4.18 1.69 -19.97
N PRO A 44 -3.66 2.84 -20.43
CA PRO A 44 -3.55 4.05 -19.61
C PRO A 44 -4.92 4.74 -19.38
N ASP A 45 -5.94 4.38 -20.14
CA ASP A 45 -7.32 4.86 -20.03
C ASP A 45 -8.10 4.19 -18.89
N VAL A 46 -7.68 3.01 -18.44
CA VAL A 46 -8.37 2.25 -17.39
C VAL A 46 -7.97 2.77 -16.00
N ALA A 47 -8.95 3.24 -15.23
CA ALA A 47 -8.71 3.59 -13.83
C ALA A 47 -8.62 2.33 -12.96
N ARG A 48 -7.53 2.20 -12.21
CA ARG A 48 -7.24 1.04 -11.34
C ARG A 48 -7.14 1.52 -9.91
N TRP A 49 -7.97 0.96 -9.05
CA TRP A 49 -8.18 1.44 -7.69
C TRP A 49 -7.85 0.37 -6.65
N PHE A 50 -7.40 0.81 -5.49
CA PHE A 50 -7.20 -0.08 -4.35
C PHE A 50 -7.72 0.55 -3.06
N CYS A 51 -7.99 -0.33 -2.11
CA CYS A 51 -8.31 -0.01 -0.73
C CYS A 51 -7.37 -0.79 0.18
N CYS A 52 -6.85 -0.16 1.22
CA CYS A 52 -5.90 -0.78 2.16
C CYS A 52 -6.05 -0.26 3.59
N VAL A 53 -5.65 -1.08 4.56
CA VAL A 53 -5.37 -0.62 5.93
C VAL A 53 -3.95 -0.06 5.96
N LEU A 54 -3.79 1.17 6.42
CA LEU A 54 -2.49 1.81 6.58
C LEU A 54 -1.86 1.52 7.95
N LEU A 55 -2.67 1.64 9.00
CA LEU A 55 -2.31 1.32 10.37
C LEU A 55 -3.56 1.08 11.23
N ASP A 56 -3.37 0.44 12.37
CA ASP A 56 -4.38 0.22 13.40
C ASP A 56 -3.85 0.59 14.81
N GLU A 57 -4.73 0.60 15.81
CA GLU A 57 -4.40 0.87 17.21
C GLU A 57 -3.71 -0.33 17.91
N MET A 58 -3.08 -1.24 17.15
CA MET A 58 -2.34 -2.36 17.73
C MET A 58 -1.13 -1.86 18.52
N GLU A 59 -0.83 -2.57 19.60
CA GLU A 59 0.41 -2.37 20.35
C GLU A 59 1.58 -2.91 19.53
N LEU A 60 2.54 -2.04 19.23
CA LEU A 60 3.77 -2.38 18.52
C LEU A 60 4.78 -3.00 19.50
N GLU A 61 5.81 -3.63 18.96
CA GLU A 61 6.94 -4.12 19.76
C GLU A 61 7.50 -3.03 20.70
N GLY A 62 7.74 -3.39 21.95
CA GLY A 62 8.23 -2.45 22.97
C GLY A 62 7.13 -1.60 23.64
N GLY A 63 5.85 -1.91 23.43
CA GLY A 63 4.72 -1.27 24.13
C GLY A 63 4.25 0.05 23.50
N TRP A 64 4.71 0.34 22.28
CA TRP A 64 4.35 1.56 21.58
C TRP A 64 2.94 1.51 21.02
N ARG A 65 2.27 2.67 20.97
CA ARG A 65 0.95 2.82 20.34
C ARG A 65 0.87 4.10 19.51
N HIS A 66 0.08 4.03 18.44
CA HIS A 66 -0.23 5.19 17.60
C HIS A 66 -1.47 5.91 18.12
N ASP A 67 -1.37 7.22 18.35
CA ASP A 67 -2.56 8.04 18.61
C ASP A 67 -3.28 8.36 17.28
N LEU A 68 -4.25 7.52 16.91
CA LEU A 68 -5.07 7.76 15.72
C LEU A 68 -6.00 8.99 15.85
N ALA A 69 -6.27 9.47 17.07
CA ALA A 69 -7.08 10.67 17.26
C ALA A 69 -6.33 11.93 16.80
N SER A 70 -5.00 11.96 16.96
CA SER A 70 -4.15 13.06 16.46
C SER A 70 -4.33 13.29 14.94
N LEU A 71 -4.39 12.21 14.14
CA LEU A 71 -4.64 12.26 12.69
C LEU A 71 -6.07 12.67 12.31
N ALA A 72 -7.05 12.37 13.16
CA ALA A 72 -8.45 12.73 12.91
C ALA A 72 -8.71 14.24 13.11
N THR A 73 -7.92 14.90 13.96
CA THR A 73 -8.03 16.36 14.21
C THR A 73 -7.33 17.19 13.14
N SER A 74 -6.27 16.66 12.53
CA SER A 74 -5.55 17.27 11.41
C SER A 74 -6.24 16.95 10.07
N ARG A 75 -7.42 17.51 9.79
CA ARG A 75 -8.09 17.53 8.46
C ARG A 75 -7.49 16.54 7.44
N CYS A 76 -7.72 15.24 7.61
CA CYS A 76 -7.13 14.19 6.75
C CYS A 76 -7.83 14.16 5.36
N ARG A 77 -8.01 15.34 4.75
CA ARG A 77 -8.23 15.57 3.32
C ARG A 77 -6.86 15.78 2.65
N VAL A 78 -5.88 14.93 2.94
CA VAL A 78 -4.64 14.92 2.15
C VAL A 78 -5.02 14.29 0.82
N THR A 79 -5.23 15.15 -0.18
CA THR A 79 -5.46 14.76 -1.57
C THR A 79 -4.10 14.48 -2.22
N ARG A 80 -3.91 13.27 -2.77
CA ARG A 80 -2.75 12.84 -3.58
C ARG A 80 -1.45 12.60 -2.81
N LEU A 81 -1.55 11.82 -1.73
CA LEU A 81 -0.37 11.27 -1.06
C LEU A 81 0.30 10.25 -2.01
N PRO A 82 1.61 10.33 -2.28
CA PRO A 82 2.27 9.43 -3.22
C PRO A 82 2.12 7.95 -2.83
N LEU A 83 1.73 7.13 -3.81
CA LEU A 83 1.83 5.68 -3.73
C LEU A 83 3.13 5.24 -4.40
N VAL A 84 3.99 4.54 -3.69
CA VAL A 84 5.31 4.11 -4.19
C VAL A 84 5.49 2.59 -4.10
N LEU A 85 6.31 2.03 -4.99
CA LEU A 85 6.58 0.60 -5.05
C LEU A 85 7.76 0.21 -4.13
N GLY A 86 7.47 -0.52 -3.07
CA GLY A 86 8.43 -1.06 -2.11
C GLY A 86 9.50 -0.06 -1.70
N ASP A 87 10.74 -0.52 -1.64
CA ASP A 87 11.89 0.32 -1.30
C ASP A 87 12.48 1.09 -2.49
N SER A 88 12.01 0.84 -3.71
CA SER A 88 12.48 1.57 -4.89
C SER A 88 12.18 3.06 -4.83
N GLY A 89 11.16 3.46 -4.04
CA GLY A 89 10.69 4.85 -3.94
C GLY A 89 10.01 5.37 -5.22
N LEU A 90 9.86 4.53 -6.24
CA LEU A 90 9.25 4.90 -7.50
C LEU A 90 7.73 5.01 -7.37
N ARG A 91 7.19 6.15 -7.80
CA ARG A 91 5.76 6.42 -7.75
C ARG A 91 5.00 5.54 -8.74
N ILE A 92 3.96 4.89 -8.23
CA ILE A 92 3.05 4.01 -8.97
C ILE A 92 1.59 4.48 -8.89
N GLY A 93 1.32 5.59 -8.21
CA GLY A 93 -0.02 6.14 -8.09
C GLY A 93 -0.14 7.18 -6.99
N ASP A 94 -1.37 7.29 -6.48
CA ASP A 94 -1.76 8.23 -5.44
C ASP A 94 -2.78 7.63 -4.49
N VAL A 95 -2.66 7.94 -3.20
CA VAL A 95 -3.72 7.78 -2.22
C VAL A 95 -4.58 9.05 -2.24
N GLU A 96 -5.87 8.85 -2.43
CA GLU A 96 -6.83 9.94 -2.63
C GLU A 96 -7.59 10.28 -1.37
N THR A 97 -7.94 9.26 -0.56
CA THR A 97 -8.69 9.43 0.68
C THR A 97 -8.14 8.53 1.76
N ILE A 98 -8.20 9.03 3.00
CA ILE A 98 -7.86 8.27 4.21
C ILE A 98 -8.99 8.50 5.21
N VAL A 99 -9.57 7.42 5.70
CA VAL A 99 -10.74 7.44 6.59
C VAL A 99 -10.43 6.61 7.82
N ARG A 100 -10.78 7.15 9.00
CA ARG A 100 -10.74 6.38 10.25
C ARG A 100 -11.97 5.49 10.35
N HIS A 101 -11.74 4.22 10.62
CA HIS A 101 -12.78 3.25 10.93
C HIS A 101 -12.73 2.88 12.41
N PRO A 102 -13.90 2.66 13.05
CA PRO A 102 -13.95 2.20 14.43
C PRO A 102 -13.45 0.74 14.54
N PRO A 103 -13.21 0.25 15.77
CA PRO A 103 -12.88 -1.17 16.00
C PRO A 103 -13.90 -2.10 15.34
N GLU A 104 -13.42 -3.28 14.91
CA GLU A 104 -14.23 -4.35 14.29
C GLU A 104 -14.87 -4.00 12.93
N ALA A 105 -14.78 -2.76 12.44
CA ALA A 105 -15.33 -2.37 11.15
C ALA A 105 -14.58 -2.98 9.95
N VAL A 106 -13.32 -3.39 10.15
CA VAL A 106 -12.50 -4.08 9.15
C VAL A 106 -12.14 -5.46 9.70
N PRO A 107 -12.53 -6.56 9.02
CA PRO A 107 -12.22 -7.91 9.49
C PRO A 107 -10.72 -8.09 9.71
N GLY A 108 -10.31 -8.74 10.80
CA GLY A 108 -8.90 -9.00 11.11
C GLY A 108 -8.10 -7.77 11.53
N VAL A 109 -8.77 -6.74 12.06
CA VAL A 109 -8.16 -5.57 12.68
C VAL A 109 -8.74 -5.42 14.10
N VAL A 110 -7.87 -5.30 15.11
CA VAL A 110 -8.27 -5.40 16.53
C VAL A 110 -8.81 -4.08 17.07
N GLY A 111 -8.22 -2.95 16.69
CA GLY A 111 -8.59 -1.61 17.17
C GLY A 111 -9.19 -0.72 16.08
N SER A 112 -9.31 0.58 16.34
CA SER A 112 -9.60 1.53 15.28
C SER A 112 -8.47 1.51 14.25
N CYS A 113 -8.78 1.84 12.99
CA CYS A 113 -7.78 1.82 11.94
C CYS A 113 -7.97 2.94 10.92
N LEU A 114 -6.93 3.18 10.14
CA LEU A 114 -6.97 4.06 8.99
C LEU A 114 -7.04 3.24 7.71
N VAL A 115 -8.09 3.46 6.95
CA VAL A 115 -8.30 2.84 5.64
C VAL A 115 -8.07 3.90 4.57
N ALA A 116 -7.23 3.58 3.60
CA ALA A 116 -6.95 4.45 2.47
C ALA A 116 -7.51 3.87 1.18
N THR A 117 -8.10 4.75 0.37
CA THR A 117 -8.44 4.48 -1.03
C THR A 117 -7.53 5.28 -1.92
N GLY A 118 -6.96 4.62 -2.94
CA GLY A 118 -6.08 5.25 -3.90
C GLY A 118 -6.21 4.64 -5.29
N ARG A 119 -5.48 5.26 -6.21
CA ARG A 119 -5.49 4.94 -7.64
C ARG A 119 -4.08 4.70 -8.13
N PHE A 120 -3.90 3.66 -8.93
CA PHE A 120 -2.66 3.42 -9.67
C PHE A 120 -2.53 4.42 -10.83
N GLY A 121 -1.29 4.82 -11.10
CA GLY A 121 -0.94 5.63 -12.24
C GLY A 121 -1.13 4.88 -13.57
N THR A 122 -0.89 5.60 -14.65
CA THR A 122 -1.07 5.09 -16.02
C THR A 122 0.23 4.58 -16.64
N THR A 123 1.26 4.35 -15.82
CA THR A 123 2.60 3.95 -16.25
C THR A 123 2.74 2.43 -16.29
N LYS A 124 3.74 1.93 -17.01
CA LYS A 124 4.00 0.49 -17.11
C LYS A 124 4.32 -0.12 -15.74
N LEU A 125 5.08 0.58 -14.91
CA LEU A 125 5.37 0.14 -13.54
C LEU A 125 4.10 0.07 -12.68
N ALA A 126 3.21 1.06 -12.79
CA ALA A 126 1.93 1.06 -12.07
C ALA A 126 1.04 -0.11 -12.50
N GLU A 127 1.01 -0.44 -13.79
CA GLU A 127 0.29 -1.61 -14.31
C GLU A 127 0.87 -2.93 -13.79
N ILE A 128 2.20 -3.06 -13.74
CA ILE A 128 2.87 -4.24 -13.17
C ILE A 128 2.54 -4.40 -11.68
N ALA A 129 2.60 -3.30 -10.92
CA ALA A 129 2.25 -3.29 -9.50
C ALA A 129 0.77 -3.65 -9.29
N TRP A 130 -0.12 -3.11 -10.12
CA TRP A 130 -1.54 -3.47 -10.12
C TRP A 130 -1.78 -4.96 -10.32
N THR A 131 -1.18 -5.55 -11.36
CA THR A 131 -1.30 -6.98 -11.64
C THR A 131 -0.78 -7.81 -10.46
N ALA A 132 0.27 -7.36 -9.79
CA ALA A 132 0.80 -8.02 -8.61
C ALA A 132 -0.14 -7.96 -7.40
N VAL A 133 -0.85 -6.84 -7.21
CA VAL A 133 -1.91 -6.72 -6.19
C VAL A 133 -3.05 -7.68 -6.49
N GLN A 134 -3.54 -7.70 -7.74
CA GLN A 134 -4.60 -8.61 -8.19
C GLN A 134 -4.22 -10.08 -8.01
N ALA A 135 -2.95 -10.44 -8.28
CA ALA A 135 -2.41 -11.77 -8.06
C ALA A 135 -2.16 -12.10 -6.58
N GLY A 136 -2.31 -11.11 -5.68
CA GLY A 136 -2.03 -11.28 -4.26
C GLY A 136 -0.56 -11.51 -3.94
N ILE A 137 0.35 -11.03 -4.79
CA ILE A 137 1.80 -11.04 -4.56
C ILE A 137 2.19 -9.80 -3.75
N LEU A 138 1.65 -8.63 -4.13
CA LEU A 138 1.91 -7.35 -3.50
C LEU A 138 0.79 -7.04 -2.49
N ARG A 139 0.92 -7.52 -1.24
CA ARG A 139 -0.12 -7.37 -0.21
C ARG A 139 0.25 -6.42 0.93
N GLY A 140 1.53 -6.31 1.24
CA GLY A 140 2.06 -5.47 2.32
C GLY A 140 1.90 -3.98 2.01
N VAL A 141 1.62 -3.22 3.06
CA VAL A 141 1.45 -1.77 3.02
C VAL A 141 2.27 -1.17 4.15
N CYS A 142 3.03 -0.13 3.85
CA CYS A 142 3.73 0.66 4.85
C CYS A 142 3.45 2.14 4.62
N ILE A 143 3.45 2.92 5.68
CA ILE A 143 3.26 4.36 5.64
C ILE A 143 4.55 5.05 6.06
N GLU A 144 4.97 6.02 5.25
CA GLU A 144 6.04 6.93 5.62
C GLU A 144 5.40 8.15 6.28
N LEU A 145 5.75 8.39 7.54
CA LEU A 145 5.19 9.47 8.34
C LEU A 145 6.22 10.07 9.29
N ASP A 146 5.97 11.31 9.69
CA ASP A 146 6.64 11.95 10.80
C ASP A 146 5.83 11.70 12.07
N ALA A 147 6.46 11.16 13.12
CA ALA A 147 5.85 10.92 14.42
C ALA A 147 6.65 11.62 15.52
N GLU A 148 5.93 12.18 16.48
CA GLU A 148 6.49 12.75 17.70
C GLU A 148 6.00 11.94 18.89
N GLU A 149 6.91 11.60 19.81
CA GLU A 149 6.53 10.98 21.07
C GLU A 149 5.93 12.06 21.98
N THR A 150 4.64 11.92 22.28
CA THR A 150 3.92 12.89 23.13
C THR A 150 3.95 12.49 24.60
N GLU A 151 3.99 11.19 24.87
CA GLU A 151 4.13 10.58 26.20
C GLU A 151 4.90 9.26 26.06
N PRO A 152 5.52 8.73 27.14
CA PRO A 152 6.27 7.46 27.06
C PRO A 152 5.47 6.34 26.39
N GLY A 153 5.92 5.91 25.21
CA GLY A 153 5.26 4.84 24.43
C GLY A 153 4.08 5.29 23.55
N LEU A 154 3.74 6.58 23.51
CA LEU A 154 2.68 7.13 22.66
C LEU A 154 3.25 8.02 21.55
N ARG A 155 2.94 7.67 20.30
CA ARG A 155 3.36 8.46 19.12
C ARG A 155 2.17 9.18 18.51
N ALA A 156 2.21 10.51 18.56
CA ALA A 156 1.33 11.35 17.75
C ALA A 156 1.84 11.42 16.32
N LEU A 157 0.92 11.26 15.38
CA LEU A 157 1.24 11.19 13.96
C LEU A 157 1.00 12.58 13.36
N SER A 158 2.06 13.16 12.77
CA SER A 158 2.05 14.57 12.37
C SER A 158 1.86 14.77 10.87
N THR A 159 2.71 14.16 10.03
CA THR A 159 2.68 14.34 8.57
C THR A 159 2.81 13.00 7.87
N LEU A 160 1.85 12.71 6.97
CA LEU A 160 1.93 11.56 6.07
C LEU A 160 2.70 11.95 4.80
N ARG A 161 3.73 11.19 4.45
CA ARG A 161 4.64 11.48 3.33
C ARG A 161 4.42 10.60 2.11
N ALA A 162 4.23 9.30 2.31
CA ALA A 162 3.95 8.35 1.25
C ALA A 162 3.28 7.09 1.78
N VAL A 163 2.64 6.34 0.89
CA VAL A 163 2.24 4.95 1.13
C VAL A 163 3.07 4.05 0.22
N ARG A 164 3.70 3.05 0.81
CA ARG A 164 4.53 2.06 0.12
C ARG A 164 3.75 0.77 -0.03
N LEU A 165 3.69 0.23 -1.25
CA LEU A 165 3.13 -1.09 -1.52
C LEU A 165 4.24 -2.09 -1.85
N GLY A 166 4.18 -3.26 -1.22
CA GLY A 166 5.18 -4.31 -1.43
C GLY A 166 5.87 -4.66 -0.12
N ASP A 167 6.90 -5.47 -0.27
CA ASP A 167 7.60 -6.14 0.81
C ASP A 167 8.26 -5.19 1.81
N LEU A 168 7.43 -4.74 2.75
CA LEU A 168 7.80 -4.40 4.09
C LEU A 168 6.90 -5.31 4.92
N GLU A 169 7.43 -6.46 5.37
CA GLU A 169 7.01 -7.00 6.64
C GLU A 169 7.30 -5.91 7.67
N SER A 170 6.40 -4.94 7.79
CA SER A 170 6.24 -4.21 9.04
C SER A 170 5.76 -5.26 10.02
N GLY A 171 6.68 -6.07 10.55
CA GLY A 171 6.44 -6.95 11.70
C GLY A 171 5.88 -6.16 12.89
N HIS A 172 5.97 -4.83 12.81
CA HIS A 172 5.40 -3.88 13.75
C HIS A 172 3.90 -3.61 13.54
N VAL A 173 3.32 -3.80 12.34
CA VAL A 173 1.88 -3.58 12.09
C VAL A 173 1.26 -4.68 11.20
N PRO A 174 1.04 -5.90 11.73
CA PRO A 174 0.37 -7.01 11.03
C PRO A 174 -0.96 -6.65 10.34
N GLY A 175 -1.65 -5.61 10.79
CA GLY A 175 -2.92 -5.16 10.20
C GLY A 175 -2.78 -4.47 8.84
N ALA A 176 -1.63 -3.88 8.52
CA ALA A 176 -1.42 -3.04 7.35
C ALA A 176 -1.32 -3.86 6.05
N ARG A 177 -2.36 -3.78 5.21
CA ARG A 177 -2.50 -4.63 4.02
C ARG A 177 -3.49 -4.10 3.00
N VAL A 178 -3.35 -4.53 1.75
CA VAL A 178 -4.37 -4.32 0.71
C VAL A 178 -5.61 -5.14 1.03
N LEU A 179 -6.77 -4.48 1.04
CA LEU A 179 -8.09 -5.07 1.29
C LEU A 179 -8.78 -5.47 -0.01
N ALA A 180 -8.75 -4.59 -1.02
CA ALA A 180 -9.45 -4.79 -2.28
C ALA A 180 -8.79 -4.01 -3.42
N SER A 181 -9.08 -4.44 -4.65
CA SER A 181 -8.63 -3.77 -5.87
C SER A 181 -9.61 -4.00 -7.03
N TRP A 182 -9.96 -2.95 -7.78
CA TRP A 182 -10.88 -2.98 -8.93
C TRP A 182 -10.52 -2.02 -10.10
N GLU A 183 -10.98 -2.33 -11.32
CA GLU A 183 -10.94 -1.40 -12.48
C GLU A 183 -12.27 -0.61 -12.58
N GLU A 184 -12.26 0.61 -13.16
CA GLU A 184 -13.49 1.33 -13.51
C GLU A 184 -14.09 0.89 -14.86
N PRO A 185 -15.44 0.95 -15.01
CA PRO A 185 -16.39 1.19 -13.93
C PRO A 185 -16.34 0.04 -12.93
N ALA A 186 -16.31 0.37 -11.63
CA ALA A 186 -16.45 -0.64 -10.60
C ALA A 186 -17.74 -1.40 -10.89
N PHE A 187 -17.70 -2.73 -10.84
CA PHE A 187 -18.91 -3.54 -10.93
C PHE A 187 -19.96 -2.94 -9.98
N ALA A 188 -21.12 -2.57 -10.53
CA ALA A 188 -22.15 -1.88 -9.79
C ALA A 188 -22.57 -2.71 -8.56
N GLU A 189 -22.60 -2.05 -7.42
CA GLU A 189 -23.32 -2.40 -6.19
C GLU A 189 -22.74 -3.51 -5.27
N GLY A 190 -22.35 -3.06 -4.07
CA GLY A 190 -22.85 -3.66 -2.84
C GLY A 190 -22.26 -5.00 -2.42
N ARG A 191 -21.04 -4.99 -1.87
CA ARG A 191 -20.62 -5.88 -0.75
C ARG A 191 -19.30 -5.38 -0.17
N VAL A 192 -19.39 -4.31 0.64
CA VAL A 192 -18.70 -4.40 1.93
C VAL A 192 -19.45 -5.52 2.64
N ALA A 193 -18.85 -6.72 2.65
CA ALA A 193 -19.39 -7.86 3.36
C ALA A 193 -19.46 -7.49 4.85
N ARG A 194 -20.63 -6.99 5.27
CA ARG A 194 -21.16 -7.28 6.59
C ARG A 194 -21.30 -8.81 6.67
N GLY A 195 -20.56 -9.44 7.57
CA GLY A 195 -20.86 -10.76 8.13
C GLY A 195 -20.45 -11.97 7.30
N ALA A 196 -19.38 -12.62 7.73
CA ALA A 196 -19.44 -14.00 8.20
C ALA A 196 -18.53 -14.10 9.43
#